data_AF-A0A7K1UDH6-F1
#
_entry.id   AF-A0A7K1UDH6-F1
#
_cell.length_a   1.000
_cell.length_b   1.000
_cell.length_c   1.000
_cell.angle_alpha   90.00
_cell.angle_beta   90.00
_cell.angle_gamma   90.00
#
_symmetry.space_group_name_H-M   'P 1'
#
loop_
_entity.id
_entity.type
_entity.pdbx_description
1 polymer ?
#
loop_
_entity_poly.entity_id
_entity_poly.type
_entity_poly.pdbx_seq_one_letter_code
_entity_poly.pdbx_strand_id
1 'polypeptide(L)'
;MDLYNKYQSYSNTELLLIVRQPSKHGAADLVVVKDILSGRTVTEEDQVAADKYILEHQRNSVQPKPVLDFSLYETDPELEKQGRKDLNVILCLMGLVFAGILCGVVASLWEARDCGSCMGHVLLRYSFSLVITLALGLLMYYRKRWGWILTFGYCLLQIGSYSTTLLKAATTSSVRSAYVYVATAFIITNIITLVFMCRDSISAYLGFTTAQRTKYIVRTVMVTAFLTFCMIYVSFS
;
A
#
# COMPACT_ATOMS: atom_id res chain seq x y z
N MET A 1 -38.68 9.22 17.03
CA MET A 1 -39.55 9.50 15.87
C MET A 1 -40.25 8.21 15.54
N ASP A 2 -41.58 8.21 15.49
CA ASP A 2 -42.36 6.98 15.27
C ASP A 2 -42.12 6.45 13.84
N LEU A 3 -41.56 5.24 13.74
CA LEU A 3 -41.23 4.61 12.46
C LEU A 3 -42.48 4.38 11.61
N TYR A 4 -43.62 4.16 12.25
CA TYR A 4 -44.89 3.97 11.55
C TYR A 4 -45.28 5.24 10.77
N ASN A 5 -45.28 6.39 11.44
CA ASN A 5 -45.60 7.69 10.82
C ASN A 5 -44.62 8.06 9.69
N LYS A 6 -43.36 7.63 9.80
CA LYS A 6 -42.36 7.82 8.75
C LYS A 6 -42.73 7.05 7.47
N TYR A 7 -43.01 5.74 7.60
CA TYR A 7 -43.25 4.86 6.44
C TYR A 7 -44.69 4.90 5.93
N GLN A 8 -45.64 5.45 6.69
CA GLN A 8 -47.03 5.57 6.25
C GLN A 8 -47.19 6.45 5.00
N SER A 9 -46.31 7.44 4.83
CA SER A 9 -46.32 8.33 3.66
C SER A 9 -45.74 7.71 2.38
N TYR A 10 -45.11 6.54 2.47
CA TYR A 10 -44.39 5.92 1.36
C TYR A 10 -45.37 5.16 0.45
N SER A 11 -45.06 5.12 -0.85
CA SER A 11 -45.79 4.32 -1.83
C SER A 11 -45.54 2.81 -1.63
N ASN A 12 -46.43 1.97 -2.16
CA ASN A 12 -46.26 0.51 -2.12
C ASN A 12 -44.93 0.07 -2.74
N THR A 13 -44.54 0.68 -3.86
CA THR A 13 -43.25 0.40 -4.53
C THR A 13 -42.07 0.73 -3.63
N GLU A 14 -42.07 1.88 -2.93
CA GLU A 14 -40.98 2.26 -2.02
C GLU A 14 -40.89 1.36 -0.79
N LEU A 15 -42.04 0.96 -0.23
CA LEU A 15 -42.11 0.00 0.86
C LEU A 15 -41.58 -1.37 0.44
N LEU A 16 -41.91 -1.84 -0.77
CA LEU A 16 -41.37 -3.08 -1.33
C LEU A 16 -39.86 -3.00 -1.55
N LEU A 17 -39.33 -1.85 -1.97
CA LEU A 17 -37.88 -1.64 -2.12
C LEU A 17 -37.14 -1.81 -0.79
N ILE A 18 -37.72 -1.31 0.31
CA ILE A 18 -37.15 -1.45 1.66
C ILE A 18 -37.12 -2.93 2.07
N VAL A 19 -38.22 -3.67 1.86
CA VAL A 19 -38.29 -5.11 2.19
C VAL A 19 -37.32 -5.94 1.37
N ARG A 20 -37.14 -5.61 0.09
CA ARG A 20 -36.27 -6.34 -0.85
C ARG A 20 -34.77 -6.00 -0.68
N GLN A 21 -34.42 -5.02 0.15
CA GLN A 21 -33.02 -4.65 0.44
C GLN A 21 -32.71 -4.70 1.95
N PRO A 22 -32.83 -5.87 2.61
CA PRO A 22 -32.69 -5.99 4.06
C PRO A 22 -31.29 -5.64 4.58
N SER A 23 -30.26 -5.67 3.73
CA SER A 23 -28.89 -5.27 4.10
C SER A 23 -28.69 -3.76 4.23
N LYS A 24 -29.62 -2.93 3.73
CA LYS A 24 -29.54 -1.47 3.80
C LYS A 24 -30.44 -0.84 4.87
N HIS A 25 -31.26 -1.66 5.54
CA HIS A 25 -32.29 -1.18 6.47
C HIS A 25 -32.23 -1.97 7.78
N GLY A 26 -32.61 -1.33 8.89
CA GLY A 26 -32.61 -1.98 10.20
C GLY A 26 -33.73 -3.01 10.34
N ALA A 27 -33.56 -4.01 11.20
CA ALA A 27 -34.59 -5.03 11.44
C ALA A 27 -35.93 -4.43 11.89
N ALA A 28 -35.90 -3.34 12.67
CA ALA A 28 -37.10 -2.62 13.11
C ALA A 28 -37.86 -1.97 11.94
N ASP A 29 -37.16 -1.43 10.95
CA ASP A 29 -37.78 -0.83 9.75
C ASP A 29 -38.51 -1.90 8.93
N LEU A 30 -37.89 -3.08 8.78
CA LEU A 30 -38.47 -4.19 8.02
C LEU A 30 -39.77 -4.72 8.64
N VAL A 31 -39.86 -4.75 9.97
CA VAL A 31 -41.06 -5.18 10.68
C VAL A 31 -42.21 -4.20 10.43
N VAL A 32 -41.95 -2.90 10.63
CA VAL A 32 -42.96 -1.85 10.43
C VAL A 32 -43.43 -1.76 8.98
N VAL A 33 -42.52 -1.87 8.03
CA VAL A 33 -42.86 -1.81 6.60
C VAL A 33 -43.69 -3.03 6.17
N LYS A 34 -43.36 -4.24 6.66
CA LYS A 34 -44.17 -5.44 6.39
C LYS A 34 -45.57 -5.32 6.98
N ASP A 35 -45.70 -4.75 8.17
CA ASP A 35 -46.98 -4.51 8.82
C ASP A 35 -47.84 -3.54 8.01
N ILE A 36 -47.27 -2.41 7.56
CA ILE A 36 -47.95 -1.45 6.68
C ILE A 36 -48.36 -2.10 5.34
N LEU A 37 -47.48 -2.89 4.72
CA LEU A 37 -47.79 -3.58 3.46
C LEU A 37 -48.88 -4.64 3.62
N SER A 38 -48.98 -5.28 4.79
CA SER A 38 -50.03 -6.27 5.06
C SER A 38 -51.44 -5.67 5.08
N GLY A 39 -51.54 -4.37 5.42
CA GLY A 39 -52.78 -3.61 5.40
C GLY A 39 -53.09 -2.92 4.07
N ARG A 40 -52.27 -3.11 3.02
CA ARG A 40 -52.43 -2.44 1.72
C ARG A 40 -52.61 -3.46 0.59
N THR A 41 -53.38 -3.07 -0.43
CA THR A 41 -53.46 -3.84 -1.67
C THR A 41 -52.21 -3.56 -2.50
N VAL A 42 -51.34 -4.55 -2.62
CA VAL A 42 -50.13 -4.51 -3.46
C VAL A 42 -50.48 -5.09 -4.82
N THR A 43 -50.35 -4.31 -5.89
CA THR A 43 -50.62 -4.78 -7.25
C THR A 43 -49.40 -5.48 -7.86
N GLU A 44 -49.61 -6.24 -8.94
CA GLU A 44 -48.51 -6.84 -9.69
C GLU A 44 -47.61 -5.75 -10.32
N GLU A 45 -48.20 -4.63 -10.72
CA GLU A 45 -47.49 -3.45 -11.23
C GLU A 45 -46.51 -2.88 -10.18
N ASP A 46 -46.91 -2.81 -8.92
CA ASP A 46 -46.05 -2.36 -7.82
C ASP A 46 -44.83 -3.27 -7.64
N GLN A 47 -45.04 -4.60 -7.78
CA GLN A 47 -43.96 -5.59 -7.67
C GLN A 47 -42.98 -5.49 -8.82
N VAL A 48 -43.50 -5.37 -10.06
CA VAL A 48 -42.69 -5.22 -11.28
C VAL A 48 -41.90 -3.91 -11.25
N ALA A 49 -42.52 -2.81 -10.79
CA ALA A 49 -41.84 -1.53 -10.64
C ALA A 49 -40.68 -1.59 -9.63
N ALA A 50 -40.89 -2.24 -8.49
CA ALA A 50 -39.84 -2.43 -7.48
C ALA A 50 -38.70 -3.34 -7.99
N ASP A 51 -39.02 -4.43 -8.71
CA ASP A 51 -38.00 -5.33 -9.30
C ASP A 51 -37.21 -4.65 -10.41
N LYS A 52 -37.89 -3.91 -11.29
CA LYS A 52 -37.25 -3.13 -12.35
C LYS A 52 -36.31 -2.08 -11.78
N TYR A 53 -36.72 -1.38 -10.72
CA TYR A 53 -35.87 -0.38 -10.05
C TYR A 53 -34.61 -1.03 -9.46
N ILE A 54 -34.73 -2.21 -8.83
CA ILE A 54 -33.57 -2.95 -8.31
C ILE A 54 -32.65 -3.39 -9.44
N LEU A 55 -33.19 -3.94 -10.52
CA LEU A 55 -32.40 -4.39 -11.68
C LEU A 55 -31.69 -3.24 -12.38
N GLU A 56 -32.36 -2.11 -12.60
CA GLU A 56 -31.77 -0.91 -13.22
C GLU A 56 -30.73 -0.26 -12.31
N HIS A 57 -30.99 -0.17 -11.00
CA HIS A 57 -30.00 0.34 -10.05
C HIS A 57 -28.83 -0.62 -9.84
N GLN A 58 -29.05 -1.94 -9.85
CA GLN A 58 -27.96 -2.90 -9.82
C GLN A 58 -27.11 -2.79 -11.08
N ARG A 59 -27.74 -2.76 -12.27
CA ARG A 59 -27.04 -2.62 -13.57
C ARG A 59 -26.28 -1.30 -13.69
N ASN A 60 -26.82 -0.20 -13.19
CA ASN A 60 -26.15 1.10 -13.15
C ASN A 60 -25.16 1.27 -11.98
N SER A 61 -25.28 0.45 -10.93
CA SER A 61 -24.27 0.35 -9.86
C SER A 61 -23.12 -0.61 -10.19
N VAL A 62 -23.21 -1.35 -11.30
CA VAL A 62 -22.05 -1.90 -12.03
C VAL A 62 -21.46 -0.81 -12.95
N GLN A 63 -21.37 0.42 -12.45
CA GLN A 63 -20.18 1.17 -12.81
C GLN A 63 -19.00 0.40 -12.22
N PRO A 64 -17.90 0.18 -12.96
CA PRO A 64 -16.69 -0.35 -12.34
C PRO A 64 -16.40 0.59 -11.17
N LYS A 65 -16.57 0.10 -9.93
CA LYS A 65 -16.06 0.78 -8.75
C LYS A 65 -14.68 1.28 -9.14
N PRO A 66 -14.37 2.58 -8.99
CA PRO A 66 -13.01 3.02 -9.21
C PRO A 66 -12.12 2.08 -8.41
N VAL A 67 -11.21 1.41 -9.10
CA VAL A 67 -10.29 0.37 -8.60
C VAL A 67 -9.30 0.95 -7.56
N LEU A 68 -9.64 2.11 -6.97
CA LEU A 68 -8.76 3.02 -6.28
C LEU A 68 -9.40 3.72 -5.08
N ASP A 69 -10.61 3.35 -4.64
CA ASP A 69 -11.01 3.73 -3.29
C ASP A 69 -10.40 2.75 -2.28
N PHE A 70 -9.15 3.05 -1.93
CA PHE A 70 -8.28 2.28 -1.04
C PHE A 70 -8.41 2.71 0.43
N SER A 71 -9.44 3.49 0.75
CA SER A 71 -9.78 3.86 2.11
C SER A 71 -10.94 2.97 2.57
N LEU A 72 -10.89 2.47 3.82
CA LEU A 72 -11.93 1.66 4.46
C LEU A 72 -11.93 0.17 4.09
N TYR A 73 -10.88 -0.55 4.53
CA TYR A 73 -11.12 -1.88 5.08
C TYR A 73 -11.41 -1.68 6.57
N GLU A 74 -12.56 -2.13 7.06
CA GLU A 74 -12.81 -2.33 8.49
C GLU A 74 -11.82 -3.37 8.99
N THR A 75 -10.70 -2.91 9.52
CA THR A 75 -9.70 -3.77 10.16
C THR A 75 -10.09 -3.95 11.62
N ASP A 76 -10.00 -5.19 12.09
CA ASP A 76 -10.05 -5.52 13.51
C ASP A 76 -9.16 -4.53 14.32
N PRO A 77 -9.66 -3.90 15.40
CA PRO A 77 -8.91 -2.93 16.17
C PRO A 77 -7.57 -3.47 16.71
N GLU A 78 -7.44 -4.77 16.97
CA GLU A 78 -6.16 -5.36 17.38
C GLU A 78 -5.16 -5.42 16.21
N LEU A 79 -5.64 -5.80 15.02
CA LEU A 79 -4.83 -5.79 13.79
C LEU A 79 -4.43 -4.36 13.40
N GLU A 80 -5.29 -3.37 13.63
CA GLU A 80 -4.96 -1.96 13.37
C GLU A 80 -3.83 -1.48 14.29
N LYS A 81 -3.93 -1.79 15.59
CA LYS A 81 -2.91 -1.42 16.58
C LYS A 81 -1.56 -2.06 16.27
N GLN A 82 -1.55 -3.36 15.96
CA GLN A 82 -0.33 -4.08 15.63
C GLN A 82 0.27 -3.62 14.30
N GLY A 83 -0.56 -3.45 13.26
CA GLY A 83 -0.14 -2.94 11.95
C GLY A 83 0.47 -1.53 12.03
N ARG A 84 -0.10 -0.64 12.85
CA ARG A 84 0.48 0.69 13.10
C ARG A 84 1.84 0.62 13.79
N LYS A 85 2.00 -0.26 14.79
CA LYS A 85 3.28 -0.46 15.47
C LYS A 85 4.34 -0.98 14.49
N ASP A 86 4.00 -1.98 13.69
CA ASP A 86 4.91 -2.55 12.71
C ASP A 86 5.25 -1.52 11.59
N LEU A 87 4.30 -0.70 11.15
CA LEU A 87 4.54 0.40 10.21
C LEU A 87 5.51 1.45 10.80
N ASN A 88 5.34 1.81 12.08
CA ASN A 88 6.26 2.74 12.74
C ASN A 88 7.68 2.19 12.82
N VAL A 89 7.84 0.87 13.01
CA VAL A 89 9.15 0.22 12.94
C VAL A 89 9.75 0.36 11.54
N ILE A 90 8.98 0.09 10.48
CA ILE A 90 9.44 0.30 9.10
C ILE A 90 9.85 1.76 8.87
N LEU A 91 9.03 2.73 9.28
CA LEU A 91 9.34 4.15 9.12
C LEU A 91 10.62 4.54 9.88
N CYS A 92 10.84 3.95 11.06
CA CYS A 92 12.08 4.14 11.81
C CYS A 92 13.30 3.57 11.06
N LEU A 93 13.19 2.35 10.51
CA LEU A 93 14.26 1.74 9.70
C LEU A 93 14.53 2.56 8.43
N MET A 94 13.50 3.05 7.76
CA MET A 94 13.65 3.96 6.61
C MET A 94 14.29 5.29 7.02
N GLY A 95 13.96 5.81 8.21
CA GLY A 95 14.62 6.98 8.79
C GLY A 95 16.10 6.75 9.05
N LEU A 96 16.49 5.56 9.51
CA LEU A 96 17.88 5.17 9.71
C LEU A 96 18.64 5.07 8.38
N VAL A 97 18.01 4.47 7.35
CA VAL A 97 18.53 4.46 5.98
C VAL A 97 18.70 5.89 5.45
N PHE A 98 17.70 6.75 5.65
CA PHE A 98 17.74 8.15 5.25
C PHE A 98 18.88 8.91 5.93
N ALA A 99 19.06 8.76 7.24
CA ALA A 99 20.16 9.36 7.98
C ALA A 99 21.52 8.90 7.46
N GLY A 100 21.67 7.60 7.15
CA GLY A 100 22.89 7.07 6.55
C GLY A 100 23.19 7.66 5.16
N ILE A 101 22.16 7.81 4.32
CA ILE A 101 22.31 8.47 3.00
C ILE A 101 22.71 9.95 3.18
N LEU A 102 22.10 10.64 4.14
CA LEU A 102 22.40 12.04 4.44
C LEU A 102 23.86 12.21 4.90
N CYS A 103 24.34 11.34 5.79
CA CYS A 103 25.75 11.30 6.17
C CYS A 103 26.67 11.07 4.96
N GLY A 104 26.25 10.20 4.02
CA GLY A 104 26.97 9.97 2.76
C GLY A 104 27.05 11.22 1.88
N VAL A 105 25.97 12.01 1.78
CA VAL A 105 26.00 13.31 1.08
C VAL A 105 26.99 14.26 1.73
N VAL A 106 26.96 14.40 3.05
CA VAL A 106 27.85 15.31 3.79
C VAL A 106 29.31 14.89 3.63
N ALA A 107 29.61 13.59 3.75
CA ALA A 107 30.95 13.06 3.52
C ALA A 107 31.42 13.32 2.08
N SER A 108 30.56 13.09 1.09
CA SER A 108 30.88 13.34 -0.32
C SER A 108 31.11 14.83 -0.62
N LEU A 109 30.33 15.71 0.00
CA LEU A 109 30.53 17.17 -0.09
C LEU A 109 31.86 17.59 0.53
N TRP A 110 32.25 16.96 1.64
CA TRP A 110 33.51 17.24 2.29
C TRP A 110 34.71 16.80 1.44
N GLU A 111 34.67 15.58 0.90
CA GLU A 111 35.70 15.06 -0.02
C GLU A 111 35.72 15.84 -1.36
N ALA A 112 34.57 16.31 -1.84
CA ALA A 112 34.49 17.10 -3.07
C ALA A 112 35.14 18.48 -2.96
N ARG A 113 35.34 19.01 -1.74
CA ARG A 113 36.12 20.24 -1.53
C ARG A 113 37.54 20.10 -2.07
N ASP A 114 38.08 18.88 -2.04
CA ASP A 114 39.46 18.58 -2.46
C ASP A 114 39.55 18.09 -3.91
N CYS A 115 38.42 17.73 -4.55
CA CYS A 115 38.41 17.16 -5.91
C CYS A 115 37.21 17.68 -6.74
N GLY A 116 37.41 18.78 -7.45
CA GLY A 116 36.35 19.55 -8.13
C GLY A 116 35.63 18.86 -9.30
N SER A 117 36.17 17.79 -9.90
CA SER A 117 35.56 17.09 -11.05
C SER A 117 34.81 15.81 -10.69
N CYS A 118 35.03 15.23 -9.50
CA CYS A 118 34.38 13.98 -9.06
C CYS A 118 32.98 14.20 -8.47
N MET A 119 32.56 15.45 -8.28
CA MET A 119 31.41 15.84 -7.47
C MET A 119 30.05 15.49 -8.10
N GLY A 120 29.89 15.64 -9.42
CA GLY A 120 28.58 15.60 -10.07
C GLY A 120 27.86 14.25 -9.94
N HIS A 121 28.56 13.14 -10.23
CA HIS A 121 27.94 11.81 -10.24
C HIS A 121 27.59 11.28 -8.85
N VAL A 122 28.48 11.51 -7.87
CA VAL A 122 28.30 11.04 -6.49
C VAL A 122 27.18 11.82 -5.81
N LEU A 123 27.18 13.15 -5.95
CA LEU A 123 26.15 14.00 -5.36
C LEU A 123 24.76 13.70 -5.94
N LEU A 124 24.67 13.50 -7.26
CA LEU A 124 23.41 13.18 -7.93
C LEU A 124 22.86 11.82 -7.46
N ARG A 125 23.72 10.80 -7.30
CA ARG A 125 23.33 9.47 -6.79
C ARG A 125 22.71 9.55 -5.40
N TYR A 126 23.39 10.23 -4.46
CA TYR A 126 22.90 10.33 -3.08
C TYR A 126 21.66 11.24 -2.97
N SER A 127 21.64 12.36 -3.71
CA SER A 127 20.49 13.27 -3.72
C SER A 127 19.23 12.58 -4.26
N PHE A 128 19.36 11.82 -5.34
CA PHE A 128 18.25 11.04 -5.89
C PHE A 128 17.78 9.97 -4.90
N SER A 129 18.72 9.30 -4.23
CA SER A 129 18.39 8.31 -3.19
C SER A 129 17.67 8.92 -1.99
N LEU A 130 18.03 10.15 -1.57
CA LEU A 130 17.32 10.89 -0.52
C LEU A 130 15.87 11.18 -0.92
N VAL A 131 15.67 11.74 -2.12
CA VAL A 131 14.34 12.11 -2.61
C VAL A 131 13.43 10.88 -2.73
N ILE A 132 13.95 9.77 -3.28
CA ILE A 132 13.22 8.50 -3.35
C ILE A 132 12.87 7.99 -1.95
N THR A 133 13.85 7.92 -1.04
CA THR A 133 13.62 7.38 0.31
C THR A 133 12.57 8.20 1.06
N LEU A 134 12.61 9.52 0.93
CA LEU A 134 11.61 10.43 1.52
C LEU A 134 10.22 10.22 0.91
N ALA A 135 10.12 10.17 -0.42
CA ALA A 135 8.85 9.96 -1.12
C ALA A 135 8.21 8.61 -0.74
N LEU A 136 9.02 7.55 -0.65
CA LEU A 136 8.56 6.23 -0.21
C LEU A 136 8.09 6.23 1.24
N GLY A 137 8.82 6.90 2.14
CA GLY A 137 8.42 7.06 3.53
C GLY A 137 7.09 7.79 3.68
N LEU A 138 6.87 8.86 2.90
CA LEU A 138 5.60 9.58 2.86
C LEU A 138 4.46 8.70 2.31
N LEU A 139 4.69 7.96 1.22
CA LEU A 139 3.69 7.04 0.67
C LEU A 139 3.28 5.95 1.67
N MET A 140 4.25 5.43 2.42
CA MET A 140 4.01 4.47 3.50
C MET A 140 3.25 5.11 4.67
N TYR A 141 3.60 6.34 5.06
CA TYR A 141 2.90 7.10 6.10
C TYR A 141 1.43 7.36 5.75
N TYR A 142 1.15 7.74 4.50
CA TYR A 142 -0.21 7.93 3.97
C TYR A 142 -0.92 6.60 3.64
N ARG A 143 -0.36 5.45 4.05
CA ARG A 143 -0.91 4.10 3.87
C ARG A 143 -1.27 3.77 2.42
N LYS A 144 -0.54 4.31 1.45
CA LYS A 144 -0.78 4.00 0.04
C LYS A 144 -0.21 2.62 -0.27
N ARG A 145 -1.03 1.73 -0.85
CA ARG A 145 -0.61 0.39 -1.30
C ARG A 145 0.62 0.42 -2.20
N TRP A 146 0.70 1.40 -3.10
CA TRP A 146 1.87 1.64 -3.95
C TRP A 146 3.14 1.94 -3.15
N GLY A 147 3.02 2.62 -2.01
CA GLY A 147 4.15 2.87 -1.10
C GLY A 147 4.81 1.57 -0.66
N TRP A 148 4.01 0.55 -0.32
CA TRP A 148 4.54 -0.76 0.06
C TRP A 148 5.21 -1.46 -1.12
N ILE A 149 4.57 -1.52 -2.29
CA ILE A 149 5.13 -2.18 -3.48
C ILE A 149 6.46 -1.54 -3.88
N LEU A 150 6.50 -0.20 -3.93
CA LEU A 150 7.69 0.56 -4.32
C LEU A 150 8.80 0.46 -3.26
N THR A 151 8.46 0.52 -1.97
CA THR A 151 9.44 0.35 -0.88
C THR A 151 10.05 -1.05 -0.91
N PHE A 152 9.24 -2.08 -1.15
CA PHE A 152 9.69 -3.46 -1.27
C PHE A 152 10.70 -3.61 -2.42
N GLY A 153 10.35 -3.07 -3.60
CA GLY A 153 11.25 -3.09 -4.76
C GLY A 153 12.53 -2.28 -4.53
N TYR A 154 12.43 -1.12 -3.88
CA TYR A 154 13.57 -0.29 -3.55
C TYR A 154 14.55 -1.00 -2.61
N CYS A 155 14.05 -1.68 -1.57
CA CYS A 155 14.89 -2.47 -0.66
C CYS A 155 15.65 -3.59 -1.40
N LEU A 156 15.00 -4.28 -2.34
CA LEU A 156 15.66 -5.31 -3.16
C LEU A 156 16.77 -4.72 -4.05
N LEU A 157 16.50 -3.59 -4.70
CA LEU A 157 17.51 -2.89 -5.51
C LEU A 157 18.69 -2.41 -4.68
N GLN A 158 18.43 -1.87 -3.49
CA GLN A 158 19.46 -1.46 -2.52
C GLN A 158 20.35 -2.65 -2.10
N ILE A 159 19.73 -3.79 -1.77
CA ILE A 159 20.48 -5.02 -1.43
C ILE A 159 21.37 -5.47 -2.61
N GLY A 160 20.85 -5.46 -3.83
CA GLY A 160 21.64 -5.80 -5.03
C GLY A 160 22.81 -4.83 -5.24
N SER A 161 22.57 -3.53 -5.11
CA SER A 161 23.59 -2.49 -5.28
C SER A 161 24.69 -2.56 -4.21
N TYR A 162 24.36 -2.79 -2.95
CA TYR A 162 25.38 -2.95 -1.91
C TYR A 162 26.10 -4.29 -2.00
N SER A 163 25.42 -5.36 -2.40
CA SER A 163 26.06 -6.68 -2.61
C SER A 163 27.11 -6.61 -3.71
N THR A 164 26.83 -5.93 -4.82
CA THR A 164 27.82 -5.71 -5.89
C THR A 164 29.00 -4.84 -5.43
N THR A 165 28.76 -3.87 -4.53
CA THR A 165 29.81 -3.07 -3.91
C THR A 165 30.71 -3.93 -3.01
N LEU A 166 30.12 -4.80 -2.18
CA LEU A 166 30.87 -5.75 -1.36
C LEU A 166 31.68 -6.74 -2.19
N LEU A 167 31.11 -7.25 -3.29
CA LEU A 167 31.80 -8.15 -4.21
C LEU A 167 33.02 -7.45 -4.83
N LYS A 168 32.87 -6.20 -5.29
CA LYS A 168 34.00 -5.39 -5.80
C LYS A 168 35.05 -5.15 -4.72
N ALA A 169 34.64 -4.88 -3.48
CA ALA A 169 35.57 -4.70 -2.37
C ALA A 169 36.34 -5.99 -2.03
N ALA A 170 35.73 -7.15 -2.20
CA ALA A 170 36.41 -8.44 -2.00
C ALA A 170 37.42 -8.76 -3.12
N THR A 171 37.15 -8.32 -4.36
CA THR A 171 38.02 -8.59 -5.52
C THR A 171 39.08 -7.52 -5.77
N THR A 172 38.89 -6.31 -5.26
CA THR A 172 39.85 -5.20 -5.39
C THR A 172 40.30 -4.71 -4.02
N SER A 173 41.61 -4.78 -3.74
CA SER A 173 42.21 -4.42 -2.45
C SER A 173 42.15 -2.93 -2.10
N SER A 174 41.54 -2.09 -2.94
CA SER A 174 41.53 -0.63 -2.81
C SER A 174 40.33 -0.06 -2.04
N VAL A 175 39.33 -0.89 -1.70
CA VAL A 175 38.14 -0.39 -0.99
C VAL A 175 38.42 -0.24 0.50
N ARG A 176 38.27 0.99 1.04
CA ARG A 176 38.43 1.25 2.47
C ARG A 176 37.46 0.39 3.29
N SER A 177 37.96 -0.22 4.37
CA SER A 177 37.19 -1.09 5.27
C SER A 177 35.88 -0.47 5.79
N ALA A 178 35.85 0.85 6.01
CA ALA A 178 34.66 1.58 6.41
C ALA A 178 33.46 1.40 5.45
N TYR A 179 33.70 1.36 4.12
CA TYR A 179 32.62 1.16 3.14
C TYR A 179 32.00 -0.23 3.21
N VAL A 180 32.80 -1.25 3.56
CA VAL A 180 32.33 -2.63 3.73
C VAL A 180 31.37 -2.73 4.92
N TYR A 181 31.72 -2.12 6.05
CA TYR A 181 30.83 -2.11 7.23
C TYR A 181 29.53 -1.37 6.95
N VAL A 182 29.59 -0.21 6.29
CA VAL A 182 28.41 0.57 5.93
C VAL A 182 27.51 -0.21 4.96
N ALA A 183 28.06 -0.77 3.87
CA ALA A 183 27.30 -1.58 2.92
C ALA A 183 26.63 -2.78 3.58
N THR A 184 27.34 -3.46 4.50
CA THR A 184 26.79 -4.58 5.26
C THR A 184 25.63 -4.15 6.17
N ALA A 185 25.78 -3.04 6.90
CA ALA A 185 24.72 -2.50 7.75
C ALA A 185 23.48 -2.10 6.94
N PHE A 186 23.65 -1.50 5.75
CA PHE A 186 22.53 -1.20 4.86
C PHE A 186 21.83 -2.45 4.34
N ILE A 187 22.57 -3.50 3.96
CA ILE A 187 21.98 -4.78 3.54
C ILE A 187 21.14 -5.36 4.66
N ILE A 188 21.69 -5.46 5.87
CA ILE A 188 20.97 -5.98 7.04
C ILE A 188 19.71 -5.17 7.31
N THR A 189 19.80 -3.83 7.29
CA THR A 189 18.65 -2.94 7.53
C THR A 189 17.55 -3.14 6.49
N ASN A 190 17.91 -3.30 5.20
CA ASN A 190 16.94 -3.57 4.14
C ASN A 190 16.31 -4.97 4.26
N ILE A 191 17.09 -6.00 4.62
CA ILE A 191 16.56 -7.35 4.87
C ILE A 191 15.56 -7.32 6.02
N ILE A 192 15.90 -6.68 7.14
CA ILE A 192 14.98 -6.52 8.28
C ILE A 192 13.70 -5.79 7.83
N THR A 193 13.85 -4.72 7.06
CA THR A 193 12.69 -3.98 6.51
C THR A 193 11.78 -4.88 5.67
N LEU A 194 12.35 -5.69 4.76
CA LEU A 194 11.59 -6.64 3.95
C LEU A 194 10.88 -7.70 4.80
N VAL A 195 11.55 -8.23 5.84
CA VAL A 195 10.94 -9.20 6.77
C VAL A 195 9.73 -8.58 7.47
N PHE A 196 9.83 -7.35 7.96
CA PHE A 196 8.70 -6.64 8.56
C PHE A 196 7.59 -6.39 7.54
N MET A 197 7.92 -5.98 6.31
CA MET A 197 6.94 -5.74 5.24
C MET A 197 6.14 -6.99 4.88
N CYS A 198 6.72 -8.19 5.03
CA CYS A 198 6.06 -9.46 4.78
C CYS A 198 5.12 -9.92 5.91
N ARG A 199 5.05 -9.22 7.06
CA ARG A 199 4.14 -9.57 8.14
C ARG A 199 2.67 -9.38 7.74
N ASP A 200 1.83 -10.32 8.16
CA ASP A 200 0.39 -10.30 7.88
C ASP A 200 -0.29 -9.04 8.43
N SER A 201 0.15 -8.57 9.61
CA SER A 201 -0.32 -7.33 10.26
C SER A 201 -0.20 -6.12 9.34
N ILE A 202 0.92 -5.96 8.64
CA ILE A 202 1.16 -4.83 7.73
C ILE A 202 0.32 -4.98 6.46
N SER A 203 0.28 -6.18 5.87
CA SER A 203 -0.53 -6.39 4.67
C SER A 203 -2.01 -6.16 4.93
N ALA A 204 -2.54 -6.63 6.07
CA ALA A 204 -3.90 -6.39 6.48
C ALA A 204 -4.16 -4.90 6.71
N TYR A 205 -3.24 -4.21 7.41
CA TYR A 205 -3.33 -2.78 7.69
C TYR A 205 -3.31 -1.89 6.42
N LEU A 206 -2.62 -2.32 5.37
CA LEU A 206 -2.59 -1.65 4.07
C LEU A 206 -3.71 -2.13 3.12
N GLY A 207 -4.55 -3.06 3.57
CA GLY A 207 -5.69 -3.59 2.82
C GLY A 207 -5.32 -4.56 1.71
N PHE A 208 -4.19 -5.28 1.84
CA PHE A 208 -3.84 -6.38 0.94
C PHE A 208 -4.40 -7.70 1.44
N THR A 209 -4.95 -8.50 0.53
CA THR A 209 -5.18 -9.93 0.79
C THR A 209 -3.87 -10.71 0.66
N THR A 210 -3.76 -11.86 1.32
CA THR A 210 -2.57 -12.74 1.25
C THR A 210 -2.21 -13.11 -0.19
N ALA A 211 -3.22 -13.40 -1.02
CA ALA A 211 -3.03 -13.72 -2.44
C ALA A 211 -2.50 -12.52 -3.25
N GLN A 212 -3.01 -11.31 -2.99
CA GLN A 212 -2.50 -10.09 -3.63
C GLN A 212 -1.06 -9.80 -3.22
N ARG A 213 -0.73 -9.93 -1.93
CA ARG A 213 0.63 -9.76 -1.43
C ARG A 213 1.60 -10.69 -2.15
N THR A 214 1.33 -11.99 -2.18
CA THR A 214 2.20 -12.97 -2.86
C THR A 214 2.39 -12.62 -4.33
N LYS A 215 1.31 -12.26 -5.04
CA LYS A 215 1.38 -11.83 -6.43
C LYS A 215 2.27 -10.61 -6.64
N TYR A 216 2.18 -9.60 -5.77
CA TYR A 216 3.04 -8.41 -5.86
C TYR A 216 4.48 -8.71 -5.50
N ILE A 217 4.75 -9.51 -4.45
CA ILE A 217 6.10 -9.94 -4.09
C ILE A 217 6.77 -10.61 -5.28
N VAL A 218 6.13 -11.63 -5.87
CA VAL A 218 6.70 -12.39 -6.99
C VAL A 218 7.00 -11.49 -8.18
N ARG A 219 6.06 -10.59 -8.54
CA ARG A 219 6.28 -9.63 -9.62
C ARG A 219 7.42 -8.66 -9.33
N THR A 220 7.45 -8.08 -8.14
CA THR A 220 8.49 -7.12 -7.75
C THR A 220 9.86 -7.80 -7.70
N VAL A 221 9.97 -9.01 -7.18
CA VAL A 221 11.21 -9.81 -7.18
C VAL A 221 11.68 -10.09 -8.60
N MET A 222 10.79 -10.54 -9.51
CA MET A 222 11.17 -10.79 -10.90
C MET A 222 11.67 -9.53 -11.62
N VAL A 223 10.94 -8.42 -11.47
CA VAL A 223 11.32 -7.14 -12.10
C VAL A 223 12.65 -6.63 -11.52
N THR A 224 12.82 -6.66 -10.20
CA THR A 224 14.07 -6.21 -9.57
C THR A 224 15.25 -7.11 -9.88
N ALA A 225 15.07 -8.42 -9.95
CA ALA A 225 16.09 -9.36 -10.38
C ALA A 225 16.52 -9.09 -11.84
N PHE A 226 15.56 -8.88 -12.74
CA PHE A 226 15.83 -8.52 -14.13
C PHE A 226 16.60 -7.19 -14.24
N LEU A 227 16.15 -6.15 -13.56
CA LEU A 227 16.84 -4.85 -13.55
C LEU A 227 18.25 -4.94 -12.98
N THR A 228 18.43 -5.71 -11.89
CA THR A 228 19.75 -5.91 -11.28
C THR A 228 20.68 -6.68 -12.24
N PHE A 229 20.17 -7.71 -12.91
CA PHE A 229 20.90 -8.44 -13.94
C PHE A 229 21.33 -7.52 -15.09
N CYS A 230 20.41 -6.69 -15.62
CA CYS A 230 20.75 -5.72 -16.66
C CYS A 230 21.82 -4.72 -16.21
N MET A 231 21.73 -4.20 -14.99
CA MET A 231 22.75 -3.29 -14.44
C MET A 231 24.12 -3.96 -14.30
N ILE A 232 24.16 -5.22 -13.84
CA ILE A 232 25.39 -5.99 -13.75
C ILE A 232 25.95 -6.21 -15.15
N TYR A 233 25.16 -6.70 -16.10
CA TYR A 233 25.59 -6.97 -17.48
C TYR A 233 26.20 -5.73 -18.15
N VAL A 234 25.55 -4.57 -18.04
CA VAL A 234 26.07 -3.29 -18.57
C VAL A 234 27.35 -2.84 -17.85
N SER A 235 27.51 -3.17 -16.56
CA SER A 235 28.71 -2.79 -15.80
C SER A 235 29.94 -3.65 -16.12
N PHE A 236 29.76 -4.80 -16.77
CA PHE A 236 30.80 -5.78 -17.08
C PHE A 236 31.04 -5.97 -18.59
N SER A 237 30.23 -5.33 -19.45
CA SER A 237 30.43 -5.27 -20.91
C SER A 237 31.15 -4.00 -21.29
#